data_AF-A0AAV4EBJ9-F1
#
_entry.id   AF-A0AAV4EBJ9-F1
#
_cell.length_a   1.000
_cell.length_b   1.000
_cell.length_c   1.000
_cell.angle_alpha   90.00
_cell.angle_beta   90.00
_cell.angle_gamma   90.00
#
_symmetry.space_group_name_H-M   'P 1'
#
loop_
_entity.id
_entity.type
_entity.pdbx_description
1 polymer ?
#
loop_
_entity_poly.entity_id
_entity_poly.type
_entity_poly.pdbx_seq_one_letter_code
_entity_poly.pdbx_strand_id
1 'polypeptide(L)'
;MASELEIGDSRVEFMADYVLKTLKIKPDKWTKMYSLDENKQIFMDFFEKPELTTLVIIATTAGGLVVQYEWPTNPKAKACYFVRRSREGIQKDTVLRNALLYGDLSTSPLDQLSAFVDEVLVPLLSNDRNHDKWPKVVSQDVTRHVHNLKSNVYVVSGQAKGKTLLPLPVGADRVEEAGDGEKCVILFFTCFIVISYNVQPHYVIRSTFRKISVITNVTW
;
A
#
# COMPACT_ATOMS: atom_id res chain seq x y z
N MET A 1 13.09 16.73 -18.97
CA MET A 1 13.43 15.30 -19.14
C MET A 1 12.45 14.59 -20.04
N ALA A 2 11.12 14.74 -19.91
CA ALA A 2 10.18 14.27 -20.93
C ALA A 2 10.02 15.22 -22.13
N SER A 3 10.23 16.52 -21.92
CA SER A 3 10.19 17.58 -22.96
C SER A 3 11.27 17.49 -24.05
N GLU A 4 12.20 16.53 -23.94
CA GLU A 4 13.23 16.22 -24.95
C GLU A 4 12.85 15.01 -25.79
N LEU A 5 11.73 14.35 -25.47
CA LEU A 5 11.19 13.23 -26.22
C LEU A 5 10.22 13.82 -27.26
N GLU A 6 10.38 13.48 -28.55
CA GLU A 6 9.47 13.89 -29.63
C GLU A 6 8.10 13.18 -29.53
N ILE A 7 7.43 13.31 -28.40
CA ILE A 7 6.13 12.74 -28.11
C ILE A 7 5.11 13.81 -28.47
N GLY A 8 4.61 13.81 -29.71
CA GLY A 8 3.65 14.82 -30.20
C GLY A 8 2.28 14.87 -29.49
N ASP A 9 2.12 14.24 -28.32
CA ASP A 9 0.92 14.26 -27.47
C ASP A 9 1.27 14.67 -26.04
N SER A 10 0.80 15.86 -25.64
CA SER A 10 1.02 16.45 -24.31
C SER A 10 0.51 15.56 -23.17
N ARG A 11 -0.50 14.71 -23.42
CA ARG A 11 -1.04 13.79 -22.42
C ARG A 11 -0.06 12.68 -22.10
N VAL A 12 0.59 12.15 -23.14
CA VAL A 12 1.61 11.12 -23.02
C VAL A 12 2.89 11.71 -22.40
N GLU A 13 3.28 12.92 -22.78
CA GLU A 13 4.43 13.62 -22.17
C GLU A 13 4.28 13.78 -20.66
N PHE A 14 3.08 14.15 -20.18
CA PHE A 14 2.78 14.25 -18.75
C PHE A 14 2.99 12.91 -18.03
N MET A 15 2.45 11.82 -18.59
CA MET A 15 2.61 10.48 -18.02
C MET A 15 4.07 10.03 -18.04
N ALA A 16 4.78 10.32 -19.13
CA ALA A 16 6.21 10.03 -19.29
C ALA A 16 7.05 10.72 -18.22
N ASP A 17 6.83 12.02 -18.00
CA ASP A 17 7.56 12.80 -17.00
C ASP A 17 7.37 12.24 -15.59
N TYR A 18 6.13 11.88 -15.25
CA TYR A 18 5.82 11.26 -13.97
C TYR A 18 6.50 9.89 -13.80
N VAL A 19 6.41 9.01 -14.81
CA VAL A 19 6.98 7.66 -14.78
C VAL A 19 8.50 7.70 -14.69
N LEU A 20 9.16 8.53 -15.51
CA LEU A 20 10.62 8.64 -15.54
C LEU A 20 11.16 9.15 -14.20
N LYS A 21 10.51 10.15 -13.59
CA LYS A 21 10.89 10.68 -12.27
C LYS A 21 10.67 9.66 -11.15
N THR A 22 9.52 9.00 -11.14
CA THR A 22 9.12 8.09 -10.08
C THR A 22 9.90 6.78 -10.11
N LEU A 23 10.06 6.18 -11.29
CA LEU A 23 10.79 4.92 -11.45
C LEU A 23 12.31 5.12 -11.59
N LYS A 24 12.78 6.37 -11.74
CA LYS A 24 14.19 6.72 -11.94
C LYS A 24 14.82 6.00 -13.13
N ILE A 25 14.07 5.92 -14.24
CA ILE A 25 14.47 5.24 -15.47
C ILE A 25 14.96 6.27 -16.49
N LYS A 26 15.92 5.87 -17.33
CA LYS A 26 16.44 6.74 -18.41
C LYS A 26 15.39 6.98 -19.50
N PRO A 27 15.31 8.20 -20.08
CA PRO A 27 14.36 8.54 -21.13
C PRO A 27 14.37 7.57 -22.33
N ASP A 28 15.54 7.04 -22.71
CA ASP A 28 15.68 6.07 -23.80
C ASP A 28 14.77 4.84 -23.67
N LYS A 29 14.47 4.43 -22.43
CA LYS A 29 13.61 3.27 -22.16
C LYS A 29 12.14 3.59 -22.42
N TRP A 30 11.72 4.83 -22.15
CA TRP A 30 10.40 5.31 -22.55
C TRP A 30 10.30 5.36 -24.07
N THR A 31 11.29 5.94 -24.76
CA THR A 31 11.30 6.03 -26.23
C THR A 31 11.18 4.66 -26.87
N LYS A 32 11.92 3.66 -26.39
CA LYS A 32 11.85 2.27 -26.89
C LYS A 32 10.50 1.60 -26.64
N MET A 33 9.85 1.90 -25.51
CA MET A 33 8.51 1.38 -25.23
C MET A 33 7.48 2.07 -26.13
N TYR A 34 7.53 3.38 -26.24
CA TYR A 34 6.57 4.19 -27.00
C TYR A 34 6.79 4.13 -28.52
N SER A 35 7.94 3.65 -29.01
CA SER A 35 8.15 3.44 -30.45
C SER A 35 7.32 2.30 -31.02
N LEU A 36 6.82 1.39 -30.17
CA LEU A 36 5.95 0.29 -30.58
C LEU A 36 4.53 0.80 -30.84
N ASP A 37 4.00 0.57 -32.04
CA ASP A 37 2.68 1.07 -32.43
C ASP A 37 1.55 0.48 -31.57
N GLU A 38 1.70 -0.77 -31.11
CA GLU A 38 0.80 -1.39 -30.12
C GLU A 38 0.70 -0.56 -28.83
N ASN A 39 1.83 -0.09 -28.32
CA ASN A 39 1.85 0.72 -27.10
C ASN A 39 1.27 2.11 -27.33
N LYS A 40 1.55 2.74 -28.49
CA LYS A 40 0.90 4.02 -28.85
C LYS A 40 -0.62 3.86 -28.88
N GLN A 41 -1.11 2.77 -29.48
CA GLN A 41 -2.54 2.48 -29.52
C GLN A 41 -3.10 2.31 -28.10
N ILE A 42 -2.35 1.67 -27.19
CA ILE A 42 -2.77 1.51 -25.79
C ILE A 42 -3.00 2.86 -25.10
N PHE A 43 -2.09 3.83 -25.30
CA PHE A 43 -2.27 5.18 -24.75
C PHE A 43 -3.48 5.89 -25.36
N MET A 44 -3.63 5.82 -26.69
CA MET A 44 -4.77 6.45 -27.39
C MET A 44 -6.11 5.87 -26.92
N ASP A 45 -6.20 4.56 -26.89
CA ASP A 45 -7.35 3.81 -26.40
C ASP A 45 -7.69 4.19 -24.95
N PHE A 46 -6.68 4.29 -24.07
CA PHE A 46 -6.89 4.73 -22.69
C PHE A 46 -7.51 6.14 -22.60
N PHE A 47 -7.12 7.08 -23.47
CA PHE A 47 -7.69 8.42 -23.45
C PHE A 47 -9.07 8.52 -24.09
N GLU A 48 -9.36 7.70 -25.09
CA GLU A 48 -10.56 7.82 -25.93
C GLU A 48 -11.68 6.86 -25.54
N LYS A 49 -11.35 5.60 -25.23
CA LYS A 49 -12.34 4.55 -24.97
C LYS A 49 -12.86 4.62 -23.52
N PRO A 50 -14.16 4.80 -23.30
CA PRO A 50 -14.73 4.97 -21.95
C PRO A 50 -14.59 3.72 -21.07
N GLU A 51 -14.47 2.53 -21.68
CA GLU A 51 -14.29 1.25 -20.99
C GLU A 51 -12.88 1.06 -20.39
N LEU A 52 -11.88 1.77 -20.92
CA LEU A 52 -10.49 1.67 -20.47
C LEU A 52 -10.19 2.76 -19.44
N THR A 53 -10.52 2.48 -18.19
CA THR A 53 -10.37 3.44 -17.08
C THR A 53 -9.00 3.41 -16.43
N THR A 54 -8.18 2.41 -16.71
CA THR A 54 -6.94 2.13 -15.98
C THR A 54 -5.80 1.86 -16.95
N LEU A 55 -4.65 2.44 -16.68
CA LEU A 55 -3.39 2.15 -17.34
C LEU A 55 -2.29 1.94 -16.31
N VAL A 56 -1.52 0.87 -16.46
CA VAL A 56 -0.40 0.55 -15.57
C VAL A 56 0.87 0.43 -16.40
N ILE A 57 1.92 1.09 -15.94
CA ILE A 57 3.26 1.07 -16.55
C ILE A 57 4.23 0.45 -15.55
N ILE A 58 4.77 -0.72 -15.88
CA ILE A 58 5.56 -1.55 -14.98
C ILE A 58 7.02 -1.53 -15.45
N ALA A 59 7.95 -1.26 -14.53
CA ALA A 59 9.37 -1.47 -14.81
C ALA A 59 9.66 -2.96 -14.95
N THR A 60 10.45 -3.37 -15.93
CA THR A 60 10.89 -4.77 -16.01
C THR A 60 12.21 -4.95 -15.26
N THR A 61 12.50 -6.17 -14.81
CA THR A 61 13.79 -6.51 -14.17
C THR A 61 14.98 -6.30 -15.12
N ALA A 62 14.75 -6.33 -16.43
CA ALA A 62 15.73 -5.98 -17.47
C ALA A 62 15.89 -4.46 -17.70
N GLY A 63 15.26 -3.62 -16.86
CA GLY A 63 15.31 -2.17 -16.96
C GLY A 63 14.58 -1.61 -18.19
N GLY A 64 13.54 -2.30 -18.66
CA GLY A 64 12.59 -1.81 -19.66
C GLY A 64 11.27 -1.37 -19.03
N LEU A 65 10.28 -1.06 -19.87
CA LEU A 65 8.92 -0.69 -19.47
C LEU A 65 7.91 -1.55 -20.21
N VAL A 66 6.87 -1.97 -19.52
CA VAL A 66 5.70 -2.66 -20.08
C VAL A 66 4.46 -1.84 -19.72
N VAL A 67 3.53 -1.70 -20.66
CA VAL A 67 2.26 -1.00 -20.46
C VAL A 67 1.11 -1.99 -20.64
N GLN A 68 0.11 -1.92 -19.77
CA GLN A 68 -1.06 -2.81 -19.77
C GLN A 68 -2.27 -2.13 -19.09
N TYR A 69 -3.47 -2.65 -19.30
CA TYR A 69 -4.70 -2.14 -18.68
C TYR A 69 -5.00 -2.80 -17.33
N GLU A 70 -4.54 -4.04 -17.15
CA GLU A 70 -4.82 -4.85 -15.98
C GLU A 70 -3.84 -4.56 -14.83
N TRP A 71 -4.34 -4.70 -13.61
CA TRP A 71 -3.50 -4.64 -12.42
C TRP A 71 -2.57 -5.86 -12.34
N PRO A 72 -1.27 -5.67 -12.04
CA PRO A 72 -0.36 -6.79 -11.88
C PRO A 72 -0.72 -7.61 -10.64
N THR A 73 -0.89 -8.92 -10.81
CA THR A 73 -1.19 -9.84 -9.69
C THR A 73 -0.01 -10.08 -8.78
N ASN A 74 1.22 -10.02 -9.30
CA ASN A 74 2.44 -10.17 -8.52
C ASN A 74 3.56 -9.27 -9.09
N PRO A 75 3.55 -7.96 -8.79
CA PRO A 75 4.51 -7.02 -9.35
C PRO A 75 5.92 -7.31 -8.81
N LYS A 76 6.79 -7.86 -9.66
CA LYS A 76 8.21 -8.10 -9.32
C LYS A 76 9.06 -6.83 -9.33
N ALA A 77 8.49 -5.72 -9.76
CA ALA A 77 9.15 -4.44 -9.93
C ALA A 77 8.14 -3.30 -9.71
N LYS A 78 8.66 -2.10 -9.49
CA LYS A 78 7.84 -0.90 -9.27
C LYS A 78 7.02 -0.57 -10.52
N ALA A 79 5.82 -0.07 -10.31
CA ALA A 79 4.95 0.38 -11.39
C ALA A 79 4.38 1.78 -11.08
N CYS A 80 3.89 2.45 -12.12
CA CYS A 80 3.06 3.63 -12.01
C CYS A 80 1.69 3.30 -12.58
N TYR A 81 0.63 3.77 -11.93
CA TYR A 81 -0.74 3.60 -12.40
C TYR A 81 -1.39 4.95 -12.69
N PHE A 82 -2.33 4.93 -13.62
CA PHE A 82 -3.15 6.07 -14.01
C PHE A 82 -4.59 5.58 -14.15
N VAL A 83 -5.49 6.17 -13.39
CA VAL A 83 -6.91 5.84 -13.35
C VAL A 83 -7.71 7.08 -13.69
N ARG A 84 -8.67 6.96 -14.61
CA ARG A 84 -9.53 8.06 -15.02
C ARG A 84 -10.58 8.33 -13.95
N ARG A 85 -10.79 9.60 -13.61
CA ARG A 85 -11.86 10.01 -12.69
C ARG A 85 -13.24 10.03 -13.34
N SER A 86 -13.29 10.20 -14.66
CA SER A 86 -14.51 10.23 -15.47
C SER A 86 -14.40 9.26 -16.64
N ARG A 87 -15.55 8.77 -17.11
CA ARG A 87 -15.67 7.94 -18.33
C ARG A 87 -15.61 8.77 -19.62
N GLU A 88 -15.67 10.09 -19.52
CA GLU A 88 -15.51 10.99 -20.68
C GLU A 88 -14.07 10.97 -21.19
N GLY A 89 -13.92 10.96 -22.52
CA GLY A 89 -12.61 10.96 -23.17
C GLY A 89 -11.75 12.15 -22.73
N ILE A 90 -10.46 11.91 -22.53
CA ILE A 90 -9.52 12.94 -22.06
C ILE A 90 -9.06 13.75 -23.26
N GLN A 91 -9.55 14.97 -23.40
CA GLN A 91 -9.14 15.89 -24.44
C GLN A 91 -7.72 16.43 -24.20
N LYS A 92 -7.04 16.87 -25.27
CA LYS A 92 -5.63 17.33 -25.21
C LYS A 92 -5.42 18.62 -24.38
N ASP A 93 -6.46 19.43 -24.25
CA ASP A 93 -6.52 20.68 -23.48
C ASP A 93 -6.90 20.46 -22.01
N THR A 94 -7.31 19.24 -21.63
CA THR A 94 -7.76 18.93 -20.27
C THR A 94 -6.61 18.96 -19.27
N VAL A 95 -6.84 19.56 -18.09
CA VAL A 95 -5.87 19.52 -16.98
C VAL A 95 -5.81 18.10 -16.40
N LEU A 96 -4.79 17.35 -16.83
CA LEU A 96 -4.62 15.93 -16.51
C LEU A 96 -4.54 15.64 -15.00
N ARG A 97 -4.03 16.58 -14.21
CA ARG A 97 -3.97 16.46 -12.74
C ARG A 97 -5.35 16.34 -12.08
N ASN A 98 -6.38 16.91 -12.71
CA ASN A 98 -7.75 16.87 -12.21
C ASN A 98 -8.53 15.70 -12.82
N ALA A 99 -8.18 15.29 -14.05
CA ALA A 99 -8.86 14.20 -14.76
C ALA A 99 -8.36 12.80 -14.36
N LEU A 100 -7.11 12.68 -13.90
CA LEU A 100 -6.46 11.43 -13.55
C LEU A 100 -6.21 11.31 -12.04
N LEU A 101 -6.40 10.11 -11.52
CA LEU A 101 -5.80 9.64 -10.28
C LEU A 101 -4.56 8.84 -10.67
N TYR A 102 -3.38 9.29 -10.25
CA TYR A 102 -2.13 8.61 -10.60
C TYR A 102 -1.23 8.47 -9.38
N GLY A 103 -0.42 7.42 -9.38
CA GLY A 103 0.43 7.06 -8.26
C GLY A 103 1.44 5.97 -8.62
N ASP A 104 2.27 5.61 -7.65
CA ASP A 104 3.20 4.50 -7.74
C ASP A 104 2.71 3.26 -6.98
N LEU A 105 3.17 2.10 -7.43
CA LEU A 105 2.89 0.80 -6.87
C LEU A 105 4.21 0.11 -6.52
N SER A 106 4.38 -0.23 -5.25
CA SER A 106 5.53 -1.00 -4.76
C SER A 106 5.45 -2.48 -5.19
N THR A 107 6.59 -3.17 -5.10
CA THR A 107 6.70 -4.62 -5.33
C THR A 107 5.94 -5.44 -4.28
N SER A 108 5.69 -4.85 -3.11
CA SER A 108 4.97 -5.48 -2.01
C SER A 108 3.79 -4.61 -1.57
N PRO A 109 2.64 -4.65 -2.28
CA PRO A 109 1.48 -3.82 -1.97
C PRO A 109 0.95 -4.00 -0.54
N LEU A 110 0.99 -5.22 0.00
CA LEU A 110 0.58 -5.49 1.39
C LEU A 110 1.48 -4.84 2.42
N ASP A 111 2.79 -4.78 2.17
CA ASP A 111 3.73 -4.11 3.08
C ASP A 111 3.56 -2.59 3.03
N GLN A 112 3.35 -2.04 1.82
CA GLN A 112 3.04 -0.63 1.64
C GLN A 112 1.73 -0.26 2.33
N LEU A 113 0.70 -1.11 2.24
CA LEU A 113 -0.56 -0.91 2.95
C LEU A 113 -0.37 -0.95 4.47
N SER A 114 0.42 -1.92 4.98
CA SER A 114 0.71 -2.01 6.41
C SER A 114 1.40 -0.73 6.91
N ALA A 115 2.45 -0.29 6.23
CA ALA A 115 3.16 0.94 6.58
C ALA A 115 2.26 2.17 6.49
N PHE A 116 1.42 2.26 5.44
CA PHE A 116 0.46 3.36 5.29
C PHE A 116 -0.58 3.40 6.42
N VAL A 117 -1.10 2.25 6.84
CA VAL A 117 -2.04 2.17 7.96
C VAL A 117 -1.37 2.65 9.24
N ASP A 118 -0.16 2.18 9.53
CA ASP A 118 0.58 2.50 10.76
C ASP A 118 1.07 3.95 10.83
N GLU A 119 1.68 4.44 9.75
CA GLU A 119 2.37 5.74 9.74
C GLU A 119 1.44 6.90 9.39
N VAL A 120 0.34 6.64 8.67
CA VAL A 120 -0.53 7.69 8.14
C VAL A 120 -1.94 7.57 8.72
N LEU A 121 -2.63 6.43 8.55
CA LEU A 121 -4.03 6.34 8.94
C LEU A 121 -4.24 6.39 10.45
N VAL A 122 -3.43 5.65 11.23
CA VAL A 122 -3.52 5.66 12.70
C VAL A 122 -3.33 7.06 13.28
N PRO A 123 -2.24 7.80 13.02
CA PRO A 123 -2.09 9.13 13.60
C PRO A 123 -3.11 10.15 13.06
N LEU A 124 -3.61 9.98 11.83
CA LEU A 124 -4.65 10.86 11.29
C LEU A 124 -6.01 10.66 11.97
N LEU A 125 -6.39 9.40 12.23
CA LEU A 125 -7.72 9.01 12.70
C LEU A 125 -7.79 8.68 14.20
N SER A 126 -6.66 8.70 14.91
CA SER A 126 -6.62 8.51 16.37
C SER A 126 -6.24 9.79 17.11
N ASN A 127 -5.96 10.89 16.40
CA ASN A 127 -5.66 12.17 17.03
C ASN A 127 -6.94 12.90 17.44
N ASP A 128 -7.14 13.05 18.75
CA ASP A 128 -8.31 13.73 19.30
C ASP A 128 -8.48 15.18 18.81
N ARG A 129 -7.38 15.87 18.45
CA ARG A 129 -7.43 17.23 17.89
C ARG A 129 -8.09 17.26 16.51
N ASN A 130 -8.02 16.17 15.75
CA ASN A 130 -8.71 16.05 14.46
C ASN A 130 -10.21 15.77 14.64
N HIS A 131 -10.64 15.43 15.87
CA HIS A 131 -12.00 15.04 16.21
C HIS A 131 -12.76 16.11 17.00
N ASP A 132 -12.28 17.35 17.04
CA ASP A 132 -12.90 18.43 17.83
C ASP A 132 -14.39 18.66 17.48
N LYS A 133 -14.77 18.38 16.23
CA LYS A 133 -16.15 18.49 15.74
C LYS A 133 -16.93 17.17 15.76
N TRP A 134 -16.29 16.07 16.14
CA TRP A 134 -16.87 14.74 16.09
C TRP A 134 -17.51 14.40 17.44
N PRO A 135 -18.70 13.79 17.45
CA PRO A 135 -19.25 13.21 18.67
C PRO A 135 -18.28 12.18 19.26
N LYS A 136 -18.13 12.15 20.59
CA LYS A 136 -17.22 11.21 21.28
C LYS A 136 -17.45 9.74 20.90
N VAL A 137 -18.70 9.36 20.66
CA VAL A 137 -19.05 8.00 20.22
C VAL A 137 -18.48 7.68 18.84
N VAL A 138 -18.43 8.65 17.93
CA VAL A 138 -17.89 8.48 16.58
C VAL A 138 -16.36 8.43 16.61
N SER A 139 -15.71 9.31 17.39
CA SER A 139 -14.25 9.29 17.49
C SER A 139 -13.73 7.99 18.10
N GLN A 140 -14.39 7.48 19.15
CA GLN A 140 -14.08 6.19 19.75
C GLN A 140 -14.30 5.03 18.77
N ASP A 141 -15.40 5.05 18.02
CA ASP A 141 -15.72 4.00 17.06
C ASP A 141 -14.72 3.97 15.89
N VAL A 142 -14.37 5.13 15.33
CA VAL A 142 -13.36 5.24 14.25
C VAL A 142 -12.00 4.77 14.75
N THR A 143 -11.61 5.16 15.96
CA THR A 143 -10.35 4.71 16.57
C THR A 143 -10.31 3.19 16.69
N ARG A 144 -11.40 2.57 17.17
CA ARG A 144 -11.53 1.11 17.26
C ARG A 144 -11.42 0.44 15.89
N HIS A 145 -12.10 0.97 14.87
CA HIS A 145 -12.07 0.41 13.51
C HIS A 145 -10.68 0.48 12.88
N VAL A 146 -9.95 1.59 13.09
CA VAL A 146 -8.58 1.76 12.58
C VAL A 146 -7.62 0.78 13.24
N HIS A 147 -7.75 0.56 14.56
CA HIS A 147 -6.96 -0.47 15.25
C HIS A 147 -7.29 -1.87 14.75
N ASN A 148 -8.57 -2.21 14.53
CA ASN A 148 -8.95 -3.49 13.95
C ASN A 148 -8.38 -3.66 12.53
N LEU A 149 -8.39 -2.60 11.72
CA LEU A 149 -7.78 -2.61 10.38
C LEU A 149 -6.27 -2.89 10.46
N LYS A 150 -5.55 -2.19 11.35
CA LYS A 150 -4.12 -2.43 11.60
C LYS A 150 -3.84 -3.89 11.96
N SER A 151 -4.59 -4.44 12.91
CA SER A 151 -4.45 -5.84 13.32
C SER A 151 -4.69 -6.81 12.16
N ASN A 152 -5.74 -6.58 11.37
CA ASN A 152 -6.08 -7.44 10.24
C ASN A 152 -5.01 -7.38 9.14
N VAL A 153 -4.56 -6.18 8.76
CA VAL A 153 -3.52 -6.01 7.74
C VAL A 153 -2.21 -6.67 8.18
N TYR A 154 -1.86 -6.58 9.47
CA TYR A 154 -0.66 -7.23 10.02
C TYR A 154 -0.73 -8.77 9.92
N VAL A 155 -1.86 -9.37 10.29
CA VAL A 155 -2.08 -10.82 10.19
C VAL A 155 -2.05 -11.28 8.73
N VAL A 156 -2.77 -10.58 7.85
CA VAL A 156 -2.86 -10.92 6.41
C VAL A 156 -1.50 -10.77 5.73
N SER A 157 -0.73 -9.73 6.05
CA SER A 157 0.64 -9.57 5.54
C SER A 157 1.55 -10.73 5.97
N GLY A 158 1.40 -11.19 7.22
CA GLY A 158 2.08 -12.40 7.69
C GLY A 158 1.68 -13.64 6.89
N GLN A 159 0.39 -13.92 6.82
CA GLN A 159 -0.15 -15.12 6.15
C GLN A 159 0.24 -15.17 4.67
N ALA A 160 0.19 -14.03 3.98
CA ALA A 160 0.62 -13.91 2.59
C ALA A 160 2.12 -14.27 2.39
N LYS A 161 2.95 -14.07 3.42
CA LYS A 161 4.37 -14.43 3.44
C LYS A 161 4.64 -15.82 4.04
N GLY A 162 3.59 -16.59 4.36
CA GLY A 162 3.70 -17.89 5.04
C GLY A 162 4.16 -17.79 6.50
N LYS A 163 4.05 -16.62 7.12
CA LYS A 163 4.41 -16.38 8.53
C LYS A 163 3.15 -16.12 9.34
N THR A 164 3.02 -16.75 10.50
CA THR A 164 1.94 -16.39 11.41
C THR A 164 2.36 -15.17 12.23
N LEU A 165 1.84 -14.01 11.86
CA LEU A 165 2.00 -12.77 12.61
C LEU A 165 0.76 -12.59 13.48
N LEU A 166 0.96 -12.38 14.79
CA LEU A 166 -0.13 -12.17 15.74
C LEU A 166 -0.28 -10.67 15.99
N PRO A 167 -1.51 -10.15 15.95
CA PRO A 167 -1.74 -8.74 16.24
C PRO A 167 -1.47 -8.52 17.73
N LEU A 168 -0.56 -7.60 18.05
CA LEU A 168 -0.35 -7.18 19.43
C LEU A 168 -1.55 -6.31 19.86
N PRO A 169 -2.07 -6.50 21.09
CA PRO A 169 -3.16 -5.68 21.59
C PRO A 169 -2.74 -4.21 21.70
N VAL A 170 -3.71 -3.31 21.53
CA VAL A 170 -3.50 -1.86 21.65
C VAL A 170 -2.86 -1.52 23.00
N GLY A 171 -1.71 -0.83 22.97
CA GLY A 171 -0.92 -0.52 24.17
C GLY A 171 0.23 -1.49 24.48
N ALA A 172 0.40 -2.59 23.72
CA ALA A 172 1.55 -3.48 23.86
C ALA A 172 2.90 -2.80 23.53
N ASP A 173 2.89 -1.76 22.70
CA ASP A 173 4.08 -0.94 22.42
C ASP A 173 4.53 -0.11 23.64
N ARG A 174 3.66 0.04 24.66
CA ARG A 174 3.96 0.75 25.92
C ARG A 174 4.39 -0.20 27.06
N VAL A 175 4.64 -1.49 26.77
CA VAL A 175 4.98 -2.50 27.81
C VAL A 175 6.26 -2.16 28.57
N GLU A 176 7.20 -1.42 27.98
CA GLU A 176 8.41 -0.97 28.68
C GLU A 176 8.12 0.09 29.76
N GLU A 177 7.03 0.85 29.63
CA GLU A 177 6.63 1.92 30.58
C GLU A 177 5.43 1.53 31.47
N ALA A 178 4.81 0.38 31.21
CA ALA A 178 3.60 -0.09 31.89
C ALA A 178 3.92 -0.69 33.28
N GLY A 179 3.09 -0.39 34.28
CA GLY A 179 3.18 -1.02 35.61
C GLY A 179 2.88 -2.52 35.56
N ASP A 180 3.41 -3.31 36.51
CA ASP A 180 3.31 -4.79 36.48
C ASP A 180 1.87 -5.35 36.36
N GLY A 181 0.85 -4.58 36.75
CA GLY A 181 -0.56 -4.93 36.55
C GLY A 181 -1.01 -4.89 35.08
N GLU A 182 -0.54 -3.93 34.29
CA GLU A 182 -0.88 -3.79 32.86
C GLU A 182 -0.15 -4.82 32.00
N LYS A 183 1.08 -5.20 32.39
CA LYS A 183 1.83 -6.31 31.76
C LYS A 183 1.08 -7.63 31.86
N CYS A 184 0.43 -7.89 33.00
CA CYS A 184 -0.36 -9.10 33.21
C CYS A 184 -1.57 -9.14 32.26
N VAL A 185 -2.28 -8.02 32.10
CA VAL A 185 -3.41 -7.91 31.16
C VAL A 185 -2.94 -8.12 29.72
N ILE A 186 -1.81 -7.52 29.32
CA ILE A 186 -1.24 -7.69 27.99
C ILE A 186 -0.79 -9.14 27.76
N LEU A 187 -0.21 -9.82 28.76
CA LEU A 187 0.13 -11.24 28.69
C LEU A 187 -1.11 -12.12 28.52
N PHE A 188 -2.16 -11.86 29.30
CA PHE A 188 -3.43 -12.59 29.22
C PHE A 188 -4.09 -12.39 27.86
N PHE A 189 -4.13 -11.17 27.33
CA PHE A 189 -4.65 -10.89 26.00
C PHE A 189 -3.80 -11.54 24.90
N THR A 190 -2.47 -11.54 25.03
CA THR A 190 -1.58 -12.20 24.06
C THR A 190 -1.80 -13.72 24.09
N CYS A 191 -1.89 -14.34 25.28
CA CYS A 191 -2.26 -15.75 25.43
C CYS A 191 -3.64 -16.04 24.87
N PHE A 192 -4.64 -15.18 25.11
CA PHE A 192 -5.99 -15.35 24.60
C PHE A 192 -6.05 -15.22 23.07
N ILE A 193 -5.26 -14.33 22.47
CA ILE A 193 -5.12 -14.21 21.01
C ILE A 193 -4.44 -15.46 20.43
N VAL A 194 -3.38 -15.96 21.08
CA VAL A 194 -2.73 -17.24 20.70
C VAL A 194 -3.73 -18.40 20.77
N ILE A 195 -4.57 -18.44 21.81
CA ILE A 195 -5.58 -19.50 22.00
C ILE A 195 -6.76 -19.35 21.03
N SER A 196 -7.19 -18.12 20.71
CA SER A 196 -8.33 -17.86 19.82
C SER A 196 -7.99 -18.07 18.34
N TYR A 197 -6.72 -17.86 17.95
CA TYR A 197 -6.21 -18.13 16.60
C TYR A 197 -5.66 -19.57 16.43
N ASN A 198 -6.14 -20.55 17.21
CA ASN A 198 -5.73 -21.96 17.16
C ASN A 198 -6.22 -22.72 15.90
N VAL A 199 -5.77 -22.28 14.73
CA VAL A 199 -5.67 -23.10 13.51
C VAL A 199 -4.32 -22.80 12.84
N GLN A 200 -3.21 -22.82 13.58
CA GLN A 200 -1.86 -22.78 13.01
C GLN A 200 -0.88 -23.63 13.86
N PRO A 201 0.13 -24.27 13.24
CA PRO A 201 0.90 -25.37 13.84
C PRO A 201 1.76 -24.96 15.05
N HIS A 202 2.00 -25.93 15.95
CA HIS A 202 2.76 -25.87 17.22
C HIS A 202 4.08 -25.06 17.21
N TYR A 203 4.68 -24.81 16.05
CA TYR A 203 5.93 -24.07 15.91
C TYR A 203 5.82 -22.58 16.26
N VAL A 204 4.69 -21.94 15.92
CA VAL A 204 4.47 -20.49 16.14
C VAL A 204 4.35 -20.19 17.63
N ILE A 205 3.69 -21.08 18.38
CA ILE A 205 3.53 -20.99 19.83
C ILE A 205 4.90 -20.90 20.50
N ARG A 206 5.84 -21.75 20.10
CA ARG A 206 7.19 -21.81 20.69
C ARG A 206 8.02 -20.56 20.41
N SER A 207 7.86 -19.96 19.22
CA SER A 207 8.57 -18.71 18.85
C SER A 207 8.02 -17.49 19.59
N THR A 208 6.69 -17.39 19.73
CA THR A 208 6.02 -16.32 20.47
C THR A 208 6.32 -16.41 21.96
N PHE A 209 6.29 -17.61 22.56
CA PHE A 209 6.71 -17.82 23.96
C PHE A 209 8.17 -17.41 24.19
N ARG A 210 9.06 -17.66 23.23
CA ARG A 210 10.47 -17.25 23.33
C ARG A 210 10.63 -15.73 23.30
N LYS A 211 9.88 -15.03 22.44
CA LYS A 211 9.86 -13.55 22.42
C LYS A 211 9.26 -12.96 23.68
N ILE A 212 8.18 -13.53 24.20
CA ILE A 212 7.56 -13.10 25.47
C ILE A 212 8.53 -13.32 26.64
N SER A 213 9.21 -14.47 26.71
CA SER A 213 10.22 -14.77 27.74
C SER A 213 11.39 -13.79 27.73
N VAL A 214 11.84 -13.35 26.54
CA VAL A 214 12.87 -12.31 26.39
C VAL A 214 12.38 -10.94 26.86
N ILE A 215 11.10 -10.60 26.62
CA ILE A 215 10.52 -9.31 27.02
C ILE A 215 10.20 -9.25 28.53
N THR A 216 9.79 -10.37 29.14
CA THR A 216 9.42 -10.40 30.57
C THR A 216 10.57 -10.79 31.50
N ASN A 217 11.74 -11.15 30.98
CA ASN A 217 12.85 -11.72 31.77
C ASN A 217 12.41 -12.90 32.66
N VAL A 218 11.37 -13.62 32.22
CA VAL A 218 10.86 -14.82 32.89
C VAL A 218 11.34 -16.02 32.08
N THR A 219 12.31 -16.75 32.63
CA THR A 219 12.74 -18.06 32.14
C THR A 219 11.70 -19.10 32.54
N TRP A 220 11.10 -19.76 31.55
CA TRP A 220 10.32 -20.99 31.74
C TRP A 220 11.20 -22.22 31.59
#